data_AF-A0A543NJJ9-F1
#
_entry.id   AF-A0A543NJJ9-F1
#
_cell.length_a   1.000
_cell.length_b   1.000
_cell.length_c   1.000
_cell.angle_alpha   90.00
_cell.angle_beta   90.00
_cell.angle_gamma   90.00
#
_symmetry.space_group_name_H-M   'P 1'
#
loop_
_entity.id
_entity.type
_entity.pdbx_description
1 polymer ?
#
loop_
_entity_poly.entity_id
_entity_poly.type
_entity_poly.pdbx_seq_one_letter_code
_entity_poly.pdbx_strand_id
1 'polypeptide(L)'
;MIVRIMGEGQVDLSDADLDLLNDVDRTLEQAIEAGNESDFRQALHELLDKVRSDGKPLPPESLEPSQFILPHADASMEEVRAMLGDEGLIPDLA
;
A
#
# COMPACT_ATOMS: atom_id res chain seq x y z
N MET A 1 1.01 -13.62 -1.74
CA MET A 1 1.36 -12.54 -2.67
C MET A 1 2.36 -11.61 -1.98
N ILE A 2 3.42 -11.21 -2.67
CA ILE A 2 4.51 -10.44 -2.07
C ILE A 2 4.27 -8.94 -2.30
N VAL A 3 4.13 -8.21 -1.20
CA VAL A 3 4.04 -6.76 -1.16
C VAL A 3 5.33 -6.19 -0.58
N ARG A 4 5.93 -5.20 -1.24
CA ARG A 4 7.09 -4.49 -0.72
C ARG A 4 6.67 -3.14 -0.14
N ILE A 5 6.96 -2.91 1.13
CA ILE A 5 6.87 -1.58 1.72
C ILE A 5 8.24 -0.92 1.64
N MET A 6 8.32 0.25 1.00
CA MET A 6 9.58 0.98 0.85
C MET A 6 10.20 1.27 2.22
N GLY A 7 11.46 0.87 2.40
CA GLY A 7 12.19 1.08 3.66
C GLY A 7 11.93 0.02 4.75
N GLU A 8 10.90 -0.81 4.62
CA GLU A 8 10.55 -1.83 5.63
C GLU A 8 10.80 -3.27 5.17
N GLY A 9 10.76 -3.54 3.86
CA GLY A 9 11.05 -4.86 3.30
C GLY A 9 9.84 -5.49 2.61
N GLN A 10 9.73 -6.81 2.69
CA GLN A 10 8.70 -7.58 1.99
C GLN A 10 7.75 -8.24 2.98
N VAL A 11 6.49 -8.32 2.59
CA VAL A 11 5.40 -8.92 3.36
C VAL A 11 4.65 -9.88 2.43
N ASP A 12 4.41 -11.11 2.90
CA ASP A 12 3.59 -12.10 2.20
C ASP A 12 2.14 -12.02 2.71
N LEU A 13 1.24 -11.59 1.84
CA LEU A 13 -0.20 -11.47 2.07
C LEU A 13 -0.96 -12.61 1.40
N SER A 14 -2.15 -12.93 1.87
CA SER A 14 -3.02 -13.90 1.18
C SER A 14 -3.87 -13.17 0.14
N ASP A 15 -4.31 -13.86 -0.92
CA ASP A 15 -5.24 -13.27 -1.90
C ASP A 15 -6.57 -12.81 -1.26
N ALA A 16 -6.96 -13.40 -0.13
CA ALA A 16 -8.13 -12.98 0.63
C ALA A 16 -8.00 -11.58 1.27
N ASP A 17 -6.78 -11.04 1.35
CA ASP A 17 -6.50 -9.73 1.93
C ASP A 17 -6.62 -8.60 0.90
N LEU A 18 -6.72 -8.92 -0.40
CA LEU A 18 -6.82 -7.96 -1.51
C LEU A 18 -8.07 -7.08 -1.46
N ASP A 19 -9.25 -7.67 -1.24
CA ASP A 19 -10.52 -6.93 -1.14
C ASP A 19 -10.45 -5.83 -0.08
N LEU A 20 -9.74 -6.11 1.01
CA LEU A 20 -9.65 -5.22 2.15
C LEU A 20 -8.62 -4.11 1.93
N LEU A 21 -7.63 -4.35 1.09
CA LEU A 21 -6.67 -3.34 0.66
C LEU A 21 -7.28 -2.42 -0.42
N ASN A 22 -8.15 -2.94 -1.28
CA ASN A 22 -8.84 -2.17 -2.32
C ASN A 22 -9.73 -1.04 -1.74
N ASP A 23 -10.37 -1.26 -0.58
CA ASP A 23 -11.21 -0.23 0.05
C ASP A 23 -10.37 0.93 0.61
N VAL A 24 -9.23 0.60 1.23
CA VAL A 24 -8.30 1.60 1.76
C VAL A 24 -7.58 2.34 0.62
N ASP A 25 -7.24 1.65 -0.47
CA ASP A 25 -6.63 2.26 -1.66
C ASP A 25 -7.56 3.30 -2.30
N ARG A 26 -8.86 2.99 -2.45
CA ARG A 26 -9.84 3.99 -2.91
C ARG A 26 -9.95 5.19 -1.99
N THR A 27 -9.88 4.98 -0.67
CA THR A 27 -9.91 6.07 0.30
C THR A 27 -8.66 6.95 0.17
N LEU A 28 -7.50 6.33 -0.05
CA LEU A 28 -6.24 7.02 -0.29
C LEU A 28 -6.30 7.85 -1.58
N GLU A 29 -6.78 7.26 -2.68
CA GLU A 29 -7.02 7.95 -3.95
C GLU A 29 -7.90 9.19 -3.77
N GLN A 30 -9.06 9.03 -3.14
CA GLN A 30 -10.00 10.13 -2.91
C GLN A 30 -9.38 11.25 -2.08
N ALA A 31 -8.59 10.91 -1.06
CA ALA A 31 -7.89 11.89 -0.24
C ALA A 31 -6.83 12.66 -1.04
N ILE A 32 -6.10 11.98 -1.94
CA ILE A 32 -5.13 12.59 -2.85
C ILE A 32 -5.84 13.52 -3.84
N GLU A 33 -6.94 13.08 -4.46
CA GLU A 33 -7.71 13.89 -5.40
C GLU A 33 -8.33 15.12 -4.75
N ALA A 34 -8.83 14.98 -3.52
CA ALA A 34 -9.39 16.08 -2.74
C ALA A 34 -8.31 17.02 -2.16
N GLY A 35 -7.03 16.62 -2.20
CA GLY A 35 -5.94 17.35 -1.55
C GLY A 35 -6.06 17.39 -0.02
N ASN A 36 -6.72 16.40 0.59
CA ASN A 36 -6.89 16.33 2.03
C ASN A 36 -5.74 15.55 2.68
N GLU A 37 -4.73 16.28 3.17
CA GLU A 37 -3.55 15.66 3.79
C GLU A 37 -3.86 14.85 5.06
N SER A 38 -4.89 15.23 5.82
CA SER A 38 -5.25 14.52 7.04
C SER A 38 -5.81 13.14 6.72
N ASP A 39 -6.76 13.09 5.78
CA ASP A 39 -7.38 11.84 5.34
C ASP A 39 -6.35 10.96 4.61
N PHE A 40 -5.48 11.57 3.80
CA PHE A 40 -4.40 10.86 3.12
C PHE A 40 -3.47 10.15 4.10
N ARG A 41 -2.98 10.85 5.14
CA ARG A 41 -2.10 10.23 6.13
C ARG A 41 -2.82 9.12 6.89
N GLN A 42 -4.08 9.35 7.24
CA GLN A 42 -4.86 8.34 7.94
C GLN A 42 -5.03 7.09 7.09
N ALA A 43 -5.43 7.24 5.83
CA ALA A 43 -5.59 6.13 4.89
C ALA A 43 -4.28 5.40 4.62
N LEU A 44 -3.17 6.13 4.45
CA LEU A 44 -1.85 5.53 4.24
C LEU A 44 -1.41 4.69 5.45
N HIS A 45 -1.55 5.23 6.66
CA HIS A 45 -1.20 4.48 7.88
C HIS A 45 -2.09 3.27 8.06
N GLU A 46 -3.39 3.40 7.79
CA GLU A 46 -4.33 2.27 7.85
C GLU A 46 -3.97 1.18 6.84
N LEU A 47 -3.61 1.54 5.60
CA LEU A 47 -3.17 0.61 4.56
C LEU A 47 -1.92 -0.16 5.01
N LEU A 48 -0.92 0.53 5.52
CA LEU A 48 0.33 -0.09 5.97
C LEU A 48 0.12 -0.97 7.19
N ASP A 49 -0.68 -0.52 8.16
CA ASP A 49 -0.99 -1.32 9.35
C ASP A 49 -1.80 -2.57 9.00
N LYS A 50 -2.67 -2.49 8.00
CA LYS A 50 -3.38 -3.63 7.42
C LYS A 50 -2.41 -4.68 6.91
N VAL A 51 -1.50 -4.26 6.04
CA VAL A 51 -0.48 -5.12 5.41
C VAL A 51 0.40 -5.76 6.48
N ARG A 52 0.80 -5.00 7.50
CA ARG A 52 1.61 -5.51 8.62
C ARG A 52 0.85 -6.50 9.51
N SER A 53 -0.46 -6.31 9.70
CA SER A 53 -1.27 -7.10 10.62
C SER A 53 -1.75 -8.41 10.00
N ASP A 54 -2.22 -8.34 8.75
CA ASP A 54 -2.78 -9.50 8.04
C ASP A 54 -1.69 -10.27 7.27
N GLY A 55 -0.61 -9.58 6.90
CA GLY A 55 0.53 -10.15 6.19
C GLY A 55 1.58 -10.77 7.11
N LYS A 56 2.43 -11.60 6.51
CA LYS A 56 3.59 -12.21 7.16
C LYS A 56 4.87 -11.50 6.72
N PRO A 57 5.59 -10.80 7.61
CA PRO A 57 6.84 -10.16 7.24
C PRO A 57 7.87 -11.21 6.83
N LEU A 58 8.53 -10.98 5.70
CA LEU A 58 9.64 -11.79 5.21
C LEU A 58 10.96 -11.33 5.83
N PRO A 59 11.98 -12.21 5.86
CA PRO A 59 13.33 -11.83 6.29
C PRO A 59 13.86 -10.63 5.47
N PRO A 60 14.67 -9.74 6.08
CA PRO A 60 15.23 -8.57 5.37
C PRO A 60 16.20 -8.95 4.23
N GLU A 61 16.74 -10.17 4.26
CA GLU A 61 17.56 -10.76 3.20
C GLU A 61 16.73 -11.42 2.07
N SER A 62 15.41 -11.49 2.22
CA SER A 62 14.51 -12.02 1.21
C SER A 62 14.40 -11.06 0.03
N LEU A 63 14.52 -11.60 -1.18
CA LEU A 63 14.50 -10.87 -2.44
C LEU A 63 13.51 -11.49 -3.42
N GLU A 64 12.30 -11.76 -2.92
CA GLU A 64 11.24 -12.33 -3.73
C GLU A 64 10.72 -11.28 -4.74
N PRO A 65 10.24 -11.69 -5.93
CA PRO A 65 9.58 -10.76 -6.84
C PRO A 65 8.32 -10.18 -6.17
N SER A 66 8.31 -8.86 -5.96
CA SER A 66 7.16 -8.16 -5.36
C SER A 66 6.11 -7.93 -6.44
N GLN A 67 4.87 -8.35 -6.17
CA GLN A 67 3.73 -8.03 -7.04
C GLN A 67 3.30 -6.57 -6.87
N PHE A 68 3.38 -6.04 -5.64
CA PHE A 68 2.96 -4.68 -5.31
C PHE A 68 4.05 -3.94 -4.55
N ILE A 69 4.11 -2.62 -4.72
CA ILE A 69 5.06 -1.75 -4.03
C ILE A 69 4.26 -0.64 -3.36
N LEU A 70 4.32 -0.59 -2.04
CA LEU A 70 3.70 0.44 -1.22
C LEU A 70 4.73 1.49 -0.79
N PRO A 71 4.31 2.76 -0.69
CA PRO A 71 5.15 3.82 -0.18
C PRO A 71 5.50 3.61 1.29
N HIS A 72 6.47 4.38 1.77
CA HIS A 72 6.84 4.41 3.18
C HIS A 72 5.81 5.23 3.98
N ALA A 73 5.69 4.99 5.29
CA ALA A 73 4.68 5.62 6.15
C ALA A 73 4.77 7.16 6.25
N ASP A 74 5.93 7.73 5.94
CA ASP A 74 6.18 9.17 5.93
C ASP A 74 6.16 9.79 4.53
N ALA A 75 5.75 9.03 3.51
CA ALA A 75 5.70 9.52 2.13
C ALA A 75 4.72 10.69 2.00
N SER A 76 5.13 11.71 1.26
CA SER A 76 4.25 12.85 0.97
C SER A 76 3.14 12.47 0.00
N MET A 77 2.03 13.21 0.04
CA MET A 77 0.92 13.03 -0.90
C MET A 77 1.39 13.15 -2.36
N GLU A 78 2.32 14.05 -2.66
CA GLU A 78 2.88 14.23 -4.00
C GLU A 78 3.71 13.00 -4.45
N GLU A 79 4.51 12.42 -3.56
CA GLU A 79 5.27 11.20 -3.85
C GLU A 79 4.34 10.01 -4.10
N VAL A 80 3.35 9.83 -3.23
CA VAL A 80 2.39 8.74 -3.36
C VAL A 80 1.53 8.92 -4.61
N ARG A 81 1.11 10.14 -4.93
CA ARG A 81 0.41 10.47 -6.18
C ARG A 81 1.26 10.17 -7.43
N ALA A 82 2.58 10.34 -7.37
CA ALA A 82 3.46 9.97 -8.47
C ALA A 82 3.61 8.44 -8.63
N MET A 83 3.32 7.68 -7.57
CA MET A 83 3.33 6.21 -7.58
C MET A 83 1.98 5.62 -7.99
N LEU A 84 0.86 6.23 -7.58
CA LEU A 84 -0.47 5.91 -8.08
C LEU A 84 -0.51 6.25 -9.58
N GLY A 85 -0.48 5.22 -10.42
CA GLY A 85 -0.79 5.37 -11.83
C GLY A 85 -2.29 5.59 -12.03
N ASP A 86 -2.81 5.14 -13.18
CA ASP A 86 -4.26 5.12 -13.46
C ASP A 86 -5.00 4.01 -12.67
N GLU A 87 -4.28 3.07 -12.06
CA GLU A 87 -4.82 1.83 -11.47
C GLU A 87 -4.70 1.76 -9.94
N GLY A 88 -4.30 2.84 -9.25
CA GLY A 88 -4.09 2.83 -7.80
C GLY A 88 -2.74 2.22 -7.38
N LEU A 89 -2.52 2.01 -6.07
CA LEU A 89 -1.33 1.28 -5.58
C LEU A 89 -1.53 -0.23 -5.69
N ILE A 90 -2.78 -0.68 -5.73
CA ILE A 90 -3.16 -2.09 -5.79
C ILE A 90 -4.12 -2.25 -6.96
N PRO A 91 -3.61 -2.55 -8.17
CA PRO A 91 -4.46 -2.81 -9.32
C PRO A 91 -5.42 -3.96 -9.03
N ASP A 92 -6.70 -3.76 -9.38
CA ASP A 92 -7.74 -4.79 -9.30
C ASP A 92 -7.28 -6.01 -10.11
N LEU A 93 -6.97 -7.11 -9.44
CA LEU A 93 -6.66 -8.37 -10.09
C LEU A 93 -7.98 -8.93 -10.65
N ALA A 94 -8.27 -8.52 -11.89
CA ALA A 94 -9.41 -9.00 -12.67
C ALA A 94 -9.42 -10.53 -12.87
#